data_AF-A0A2D6U135-F1
#
_entry.id   AF-A0A2D6U135-F1
#
_cell.length_a   1.000
_cell.length_b   1.000
_cell.length_c   1.000
_cell.angle_alpha   90.00
_cell.angle_beta   90.00
_cell.angle_gamma   90.00
#
_symmetry.space_group_name_H-M   'P 1'
#
loop_
_entity.id
_entity.type
_entity.pdbx_description
1 polymer ?
#
loop_
_entity_poly.entity_id
_entity_poly.type
_entity_poly.pdbx_seq_one_letter_code
_entity_poly.pdbx_strand_id
1 'polypeptide(L)'
;MKLYTIFSESHQILFDEFFSKTIPQEFELHTEAFEQVCESGEWYSKGWSAACKHKAEFFVKICEENLGESSIFSDVDIQFFGDCKDRL
;
A
#
# COMPACT_ATOMS: atom_id res chain seq x y z
N MET A 1 -2.52 15.22 -1.17
CA MET A 1 -2.65 14.47 0.11
C MET A 1 -1.74 13.27 0.01
N LYS A 2 -1.06 12.88 1.10
CA LYS A 2 -0.12 11.76 1.04
C LYS A 2 -0.89 10.43 0.94
N LEU A 3 -0.58 9.64 -0.08
CA LEU A 3 -1.11 8.30 -0.31
C LEU A 3 0.01 7.29 -0.15
N TYR A 4 -0.14 6.39 0.82
CA TYR A 4 0.84 5.36 1.12
C TYR A 4 0.37 4.00 0.61
N THR A 5 1.30 3.23 0.06
CA THR A 5 1.07 1.81 -0.29
C THR A 5 2.29 0.98 0.03
N ILE A 6 2.09 -0.31 0.31
CA ILE A 6 3.14 -1.29 0.51
C ILE A 6 2.81 -2.54 -0.27
N PHE A 7 3.81 -3.14 -0.90
CA PHE A 7 3.64 -4.38 -1.64
C PHE A 7 4.92 -5.22 -1.67
N SER A 8 4.74 -6.52 -1.86
CA SER A 8 5.85 -7.44 -2.06
C SER A 8 6.21 -7.55 -3.54
N GLU A 9 7.38 -8.12 -3.84
CA GLU A 9 7.84 -8.38 -5.22
C GLU A 9 6.79 -9.09 -6.09
N SER A 10 6.01 -10.03 -5.52
CA SER A 10 4.97 -10.73 -6.27
C SER A 10 3.83 -9.82 -6.77
N HIS A 11 3.67 -8.65 -6.16
CA HIS A 11 2.64 -7.66 -6.49
C HIS A 11 3.19 -6.47 -7.28
N GLN A 12 4.48 -6.47 -7.65
CA GLN A 12 5.11 -5.42 -8.46
C GLN A 12 4.31 -5.14 -9.75
N ILE A 13 3.79 -6.19 -10.40
CA ILE A 13 2.95 -6.04 -11.60
C ILE A 13 1.66 -5.27 -11.32
N LEU A 14 1.04 -5.45 -10.15
CA LEU A 14 -0.15 -4.70 -9.76
C LEU A 14 0.19 -3.22 -9.59
N PHE A 15 1.35 -2.93 -8.98
CA PHE A 15 1.83 -1.56 -8.84
C PHE A 15 2.08 -0.91 -10.20
N ASP A 16 2.90 -1.53 -11.03
CA ASP A 16 3.39 -0.94 -12.29
C ASP A 16 2.28 -0.84 -13.34
N GLU A 17 1.43 -1.86 -13.46
CA GLU A 17 0.47 -1.95 -14.56
C GLU A 17 -0.93 -1.44 -14.22
N PHE A 18 -1.31 -1.40 -12.95
CA PHE A 18 -2.69 -1.11 -12.55
C PHE A 18 -2.81 0.04 -11.54
N PHE A 19 -2.12 -0.04 -10.41
CA PHE A 19 -2.25 0.93 -9.32
C PHE A 19 -1.67 2.29 -9.72
N SER A 20 -0.35 2.36 -9.98
CA SER A 20 0.38 3.61 -10.20
C SER A 20 -0.17 4.43 -11.38
N LYS A 21 -0.67 3.75 -12.41
CA LYS A 21 -1.25 4.37 -13.62
C LYS A 21 -2.61 5.02 -13.39
N THR A 22 -3.29 4.70 -12.30
CA THR A 22 -4.65 5.21 -12.01
C THR A 22 -4.67 6.29 -10.94
N ILE A 23 -3.57 6.50 -10.21
CA ILE A 23 -3.53 7.44 -9.08
C ILE A 23 -3.86 8.87 -9.53
N PRO A 24 -4.90 9.50 -8.94
CA PRO A 24 -5.22 10.90 -9.19
C PRO A 24 -4.08 11.86 -8.83
N GLN A 25 -3.94 12.96 -9.58
CA GLN A 25 -2.89 13.97 -9.35
C GLN A 25 -2.97 14.69 -8.00
N GLU A 26 -4.11 14.60 -7.31
CA GLU A 26 -4.30 15.16 -5.97
C GLU A 26 -3.55 14.40 -4.87
N PHE A 27 -3.03 13.21 -5.18
CA PHE A 27 -2.24 12.40 -4.27
C PHE A 27 -0.74 12.49 -4.54
N GLU A 28 0.01 12.59 -3.46
CA GLU A 28 1.45 12.38 -3.45
C GLU A 28 1.69 10.93 -3.05
N LEU A 29 2.15 10.10 -3.99
CA LEU A 29 2.35 8.67 -3.75
C LEU A 29 3.66 8.42 -3.00
N HIS A 30 3.56 7.73 -1.87
CA HIS A 30 4.66 7.14 -1.12
C HIS A 30 4.51 5.62 -1.13
N THR A 31 5.61 4.92 -1.38
CA THR A 31 5.58 3.47 -1.63
C THR A 31 6.69 2.78 -0.87
N GLU A 32 6.37 1.63 -0.27
CA GLU A 32 7.35 0.71 0.31
C GLU A 32 7.25 -0.65 -0.41
N ALA A 33 8.37 -1.13 -0.94
CA ALA A 33 8.47 -2.48 -1.48
C ALA A 33 9.24 -3.36 -0.50
N PHE A 34 8.83 -4.62 -0.34
CA PHE A 34 9.51 -5.58 0.54
C PHE A 34 9.68 -6.95 -0.11
N GLU A 35 10.64 -7.73 0.39
CA GLU A 35 10.92 -9.08 -0.09
C GLU A 35 9.72 -10.01 0.15
N GLN A 36 9.43 -10.90 -0.82
CA GLN A 36 8.36 -11.88 -0.67
C GLN A 36 8.73 -12.94 0.37
N VAL A 37 8.10 -12.86 1.55
CA VAL A 37 8.33 -13.82 2.64
C VAL A 37 7.33 -14.99 2.67
N CYS A 38 6.27 -14.93 1.86
CA CYS A 38 5.21 -15.95 1.78
C CYS A 38 5.00 -16.40 0.32
N GLU A 39 5.51 -17.56 -0.07
CA GLU A 39 5.43 -18.02 -1.46
C GLU A 39 4.01 -18.33 -1.93
N SER A 40 3.17 -18.88 -1.05
CA SER A 40 1.85 -19.40 -1.44
C SER A 40 0.73 -18.35 -1.37
N GLY A 41 0.86 -17.34 -0.50
CA GLY A 41 -0.23 -16.43 -0.16
C GLY A 41 -1.39 -17.09 0.59
N GLU A 42 -1.31 -18.39 0.90
CA GLU A 42 -2.37 -19.12 1.57
C GLU A 42 -2.49 -18.72 3.04
N TRP A 43 -3.72 -18.73 3.54
CA TRP A 43 -4.03 -18.36 4.92
C TRP A 43 -3.19 -19.15 5.93
N TYR A 44 -2.45 -18.43 6.78
CA TYR A 44 -1.60 -18.99 7.84
C TYR A 44 -0.50 -19.96 7.36
N SER A 45 -0.19 -19.96 6.07
CA SER A 45 0.94 -20.69 5.55
C SER A 45 2.27 -20.09 6.02
N LYS A 46 3.37 -20.79 5.76
CA LYS A 46 4.71 -20.34 6.12
C LYS A 46 4.98 -18.96 5.49
N GLY A 47 5.25 -17.97 6.33
CA GLY A 47 5.54 -16.60 5.92
C GLY A 47 4.34 -15.65 5.91
N TRP A 48 3.11 -16.17 6.00
CA TRP A 48 1.90 -15.34 5.98
C TRP A 48 1.90 -14.28 7.09
N SER A 49 2.14 -14.70 8.34
CA SER A 49 2.14 -13.76 9.48
C SER A 49 3.26 -12.72 9.39
N ALA A 50 4.41 -13.09 8.79
CA ALA A 50 5.51 -12.16 8.58
C ALA A 50 5.14 -11.10 7.53
N ALA A 51 4.52 -11.51 6.42
CA ALA A 51 4.00 -10.58 5.40
C ALA A 51 2.98 -9.61 5.99
N CYS A 52 2.03 -10.10 6.80
CA CYS A 52 1.06 -9.23 7.48
C CYS A 52 1.73 -8.28 8.48
N LYS A 53 2.78 -8.73 9.17
CA LYS A 53 3.53 -7.90 10.12
C LYS A 53 4.20 -6.71 9.43
N HIS A 54 4.80 -6.90 8.25
CA HIS A 54 5.41 -5.81 7.49
C HIS A 54 4.40 -4.69 7.18
N LYS A 55 3.18 -5.03 6.74
CA LYS A 55 2.12 -4.05 6.51
C LYS A 55 1.72 -3.31 7.79
N ALA A 56 1.60 -4.03 8.91
CA ALA A 56 1.26 -3.41 10.20
C ALA A 56 2.37 -2.46 10.69
N GLU A 57 3.64 -2.86 10.58
CA GLU A 57 4.80 -2.03 10.95
C GLU A 57 4.89 -0.77 10.10
N PHE A 58 4.68 -0.91 8.78
CA PHE A 58 4.63 0.23 7.88
C PHE A 58 3.48 1.19 8.21
N PHE A 59 2.30 0.67 8.54
CA PHE A 59 1.17 1.50 8.94
C PHE A 59 1.46 2.28 10.23
N VAL A 60 2.08 1.65 11.24
CA VAL A 60 2.51 2.33 12.47
C VAL A 60 3.48 3.46 12.17
N LYS A 61 4.50 3.20 11.34
CA LYS A 61 5.47 4.21 10.89
C LYS A 61 4.78 5.41 10.22
N ILE A 62 3.83 5.16 9.31
CA ILE A 62 3.06 6.23 8.65
C ILE A 62 2.29 7.06 9.67
N CYS A 63 1.62 6.42 10.64
CA CYS A 63 0.89 7.12 11.68
C CYS A 63 1.80 8.01 12.51
N GLU A 64 2.99 7.54 12.89
CA GLU A 64 3.97 8.30 13.66
C GLU A 64 4.55 9.49 12.88
N GLU A 65 4.89 9.29 11.60
CA GLU A 65 5.47 10.33 10.73
C GLU A 65 4.46 11.42 10.34
N ASN A 66 3.16 11.15 10.44
CA ASN A 66 2.09 12.06 10.02
C ASN A 66 1.14 12.44 11.16
N LEU A 67 1.62 12.39 12.41
CA LEU A 67 0.83 12.78 13.59
C LEU A 67 0.27 14.21 13.44
N GLY A 68 -1.07 14.33 13.53
CA GLY A 68 -1.77 15.61 13.39
C GLY A 68 -2.10 16.00 11.94
N GLU A 69 -1.67 15.22 10.95
CA GLU A 69 -2.02 15.38 9.54
C GLU A 69 -2.92 14.23 9.06
N SER A 70 -3.73 14.49 8.03
CA SER A 70 -4.48 13.43 7.34
C SER A 70 -3.64 12.77 6.27
N SER A 71 -3.56 11.44 6.28
CA SER A 71 -2.93 10.62 5.25
C SER A 71 -3.83 9.44 4.88
N ILE A 72 -3.63 8.88 3.69
CA ILE A 72 -4.36 7.72 3.19
C ILE A 72 -3.41 6.55 3.06
N PHE A 73 -3.85 5.38 3.46
CA PHE A 73 -3.22 4.11 3.11
C PHE A 73 -4.11 3.36 2.12
N SER A 74 -3.52 2.77 1.08
CA SER A 74 -4.25 2.00 0.07
C SER A 74 -3.50 0.73 -0.32
N ASP A 75 -4.27 -0.34 -0.54
CA ASP A 75 -3.75 -1.60 -1.06
C ASP A 75 -3.39 -1.46 -2.55
N VAL A 76 -2.33 -2.14 -2.95
CA VAL A 76 -1.79 -2.06 -4.32
C VAL A 76 -2.69 -2.70 -5.38
N ASP A 77 -3.70 -3.48 -4.96
CA ASP A 77 -4.67 -4.13 -5.86
C ASP A 77 -5.93 -3.29 -6.10
N ILE A 78 -5.92 -2.01 -5.71
CA ILE A 78 -6.96 -1.03 -5.97
C ILE A 78 -6.71 -0.29 -7.29
N GLN A 79 -7.78 0.19 -7.93
CA GLN A 79 -7.73 1.13 -9.04
C GLN A 79 -8.61 2.35 -8.76
N PHE A 80 -8.12 3.52 -9.13
CA PHE A 80 -8.87 4.77 -9.01
C PHE A 80 -9.53 5.10 -10.35
N PHE A 81 -10.79 5.56 -10.31
CA PHE A 81 -11.57 5.91 -11.51
C PHE A 81 -11.86 7.41 -11.63
N GLY A 82 -11.16 8.22 -10.83
CA GLY A 82 -11.29 9.68 -10.78
C GLY A 82 -10.86 10.26 -9.43
N ASP A 83 -11.03 11.57 -9.30
CA ASP A 83 -10.71 12.29 -8.07
C ASP A 83 -11.60 11.84 -6.90
N CYS A 84 -10.99 11.78 -5.72
CA CYS A 84 -11.57 11.22 -4.50
C CYS A 84 -11.62 12.24 -3.35
N LYS A 85 -10.77 13.26 -3.34
CA LYS A 85 -10.61 14.18 -2.19
C LYS A 85 -11.90 14.87 -1.75
N ASP A 86 -12.78 15.23 -2.67
CA ASP A 86 -14.07 15.86 -2.33
C ASP A 86 -15.09 14.89 -1.71
N ARG A 87 -14.75 13.60 -1.61
CA ARG A 87 -15.59 12.53 -1.06
C ARG A 87 -14.99 11.85 0.18
N LEU A 88 -13.83 12.31 0.64
CA LEU A 88 -13.08 11.80 1.78
C LEU A 88 -13.20 12.75 2.98
#